data_AF-A0A421DHA5-F1
#
_entry.id   AF-A0A421DHA5-F1
#
_cell.length_a   1.000
_cell.length_b   1.000
_cell.length_c   1.000
_cell.angle_alpha   90.00
_cell.angle_beta   90.00
_cell.angle_gamma   90.00
#
_symmetry.space_group_name_H-M   'P 1'
#
loop_
_entity.id
_entity.type
_entity.pdbx_description
1 polymer ?
#
loop_
_entity_poly.entity_id
_entity_poly.type
_entity_poly.pdbx_seq_one_letter_code
_entity_poly.pdbx_strand_id
1 'polypeptide(L)'
;MKAYWYDNKPGDQREPHDSGRPVTVDYLASIGVQYYHFPSLESVDELAKERGYKNRDEIVVSPQTMGDVYEEKVKSFFDEHLHEDEEIRYIRDGEGYFDVRGQEDEWVRIKLVKDDLIILPAGIYHRFTTDDKNYVKAMRLFQEEPKWTPLNRGPDVDENTHRQSYLRTVQNKAVA
;
A
#
# COMPACT_ATOMS: atom_id res chain seq x y z
N MET A 1 6.33 -11.64 1.53
CA MET A 1 6.57 -10.40 0.75
C MET A 1 7.90 -10.39 0.01
N LYS A 2 7.94 -9.73 -1.16
CA LYS A 2 9.16 -9.33 -1.89
C LYS A 2 9.07 -7.85 -2.25
N ALA A 3 10.12 -7.05 -2.00
CA ALA A 3 10.17 -5.64 -2.37
C ALA A 3 11.41 -5.32 -3.21
N TYR A 4 11.28 -4.43 -4.18
CA TYR A 4 12.33 -4.05 -5.12
C TYR A 4 12.04 -2.70 -5.77
N TRP A 5 13.07 -2.06 -6.32
CA TRP A 5 12.88 -0.85 -7.10
C TRP A 5 12.20 -1.16 -8.44
N TYR A 6 11.24 -0.33 -8.83
CA TYR A 6 10.50 -0.45 -10.09
C TYR A 6 11.42 -0.12 -11.27
N ASP A 7 11.31 -0.87 -12.37
CA ASP A 7 12.21 -0.71 -13.53
C ASP A 7 11.88 0.49 -14.44
N ASN A 8 10.69 1.07 -14.29
CA ASN A 8 10.14 2.19 -15.07
C ASN A 8 10.08 1.92 -16.59
N LYS A 9 10.12 0.66 -17.01
CA LYS A 9 9.97 0.32 -18.42
C LYS A 9 8.49 0.42 -18.82
N PRO A 10 8.20 0.76 -20.09
CA PRO A 10 6.85 0.63 -20.62
C PRO A 10 6.35 -0.82 -20.49
N GLY A 11 5.10 -1.01 -20.09
CA GLY A 11 4.52 -2.34 -19.88
C GLY A 11 3.15 -2.25 -19.22
N ASP A 12 2.50 -3.40 -19.06
CA ASP A 12 1.28 -3.49 -18.26
C ASP A 12 1.65 -3.36 -16.77
N GLN A 13 0.98 -2.46 -16.05
CA GLN A 13 1.20 -2.21 -14.63
C GLN A 13 1.18 -3.46 -13.74
N ARG A 14 0.48 -4.52 -14.17
CA ARG A 14 0.32 -5.80 -13.48
C ARG A 14 1.55 -6.71 -13.63
N GLU A 15 2.46 -6.42 -14.56
CA GLU A 15 3.72 -7.16 -14.72
C GLU A 15 4.68 -6.90 -13.55
N PRO A 16 5.67 -7.78 -13.28
CA PRO A 16 6.54 -7.62 -12.12
C PRO A 16 7.32 -6.30 -12.06
N HIS A 17 7.76 -5.74 -13.20
CA HIS A 17 8.56 -4.50 -13.26
C HIS A 17 9.78 -4.49 -12.31
N ASP A 18 10.45 -5.63 -12.18
CA ASP A 18 11.58 -5.82 -11.27
C ASP A 18 12.89 -5.32 -11.90
N SER A 19 13.47 -4.28 -11.31
CA SER A 19 14.78 -3.74 -11.74
C SER A 19 15.98 -4.64 -11.38
N GLY A 20 15.77 -5.67 -10.57
CA GLY A 20 16.82 -6.49 -9.98
C GLY A 20 17.51 -5.86 -8.76
N ARG A 21 17.08 -4.65 -8.34
CA ARG A 21 17.57 -3.97 -7.12
C ARG A 21 16.61 -4.28 -5.95
N PRO A 22 16.94 -5.18 -5.02
CA PRO A 22 16.05 -5.53 -3.92
C PRO A 22 15.94 -4.38 -2.90
N VAL A 23 14.81 -4.35 -2.19
CA VAL A 23 14.55 -3.43 -1.08
C VAL A 23 14.27 -4.24 0.18
N THR A 24 14.86 -3.84 1.31
CA THR A 24 14.71 -4.54 2.60
C THR A 24 13.50 -4.03 3.38
N VAL A 25 13.01 -4.84 4.33
CA VAL A 25 11.99 -4.41 5.30
C VAL A 25 12.46 -3.19 6.09
N ASP A 26 13.74 -3.13 6.47
CA ASP A 26 14.31 -1.99 7.20
C ASP A 26 14.25 -0.69 6.39
N TYR A 27 14.51 -0.76 5.08
CA TYR A 27 14.33 0.40 4.21
C TYR A 27 12.86 0.82 4.16
N LEU A 28 11.91 -0.11 4.02
CA LEU A 28 10.48 0.20 4.06
C LEU A 28 10.10 0.89 5.39
N ALA A 29 10.62 0.40 6.52
CA ALA A 29 10.39 0.99 7.83
C ALA A 29 10.98 2.41 7.97
N SER A 30 12.11 2.68 7.29
CA SER A 30 12.73 4.02 7.22
C SER A 30 11.82 5.05 6.56
N ILE A 31 11.05 4.65 5.55
CA ILE A 31 10.00 5.47 4.89
C ILE A 31 8.62 5.29 5.55
N GLY A 32 8.56 4.68 6.74
CA GLY A 32 7.36 4.54 7.54
C GLY A 32 6.40 3.42 7.14
N VAL A 33 6.70 2.66 6.08
CA VAL A 33 5.93 1.47 5.69
C VAL A 33 6.25 0.33 6.65
N GLN A 34 5.22 -0.25 7.28
CA GLN A 34 5.38 -1.40 8.16
C GLN A 34 4.87 -2.66 7.49
N TYR A 35 5.54 -3.77 7.75
CA TYR A 35 5.22 -5.08 7.20
C TYR A 35 5.19 -6.13 8.30
N TYR A 36 4.21 -7.03 8.21
CA TYR A 36 4.08 -8.18 9.08
C TYR A 36 3.68 -9.40 8.26
N HIS A 37 4.14 -10.58 8.68
CA HIS A 37 3.63 -11.86 8.19
C HIS A 37 2.81 -12.52 9.29
N PHE A 38 1.50 -12.62 9.09
CA PHE A 38 0.55 -13.13 10.07
C PHE A 38 -0.21 -14.33 9.51
N PRO A 39 0.21 -15.57 9.84
CA PRO A 39 -0.45 -16.79 9.36
C PRO A 39 -1.80 -17.04 10.02
N SER A 40 -2.16 -16.30 11.07
CA SER A 40 -3.44 -16.39 11.76
C SER A 40 -4.09 -15.02 11.94
N LEU A 41 -5.42 -15.02 12.07
CA LEU A 41 -6.18 -13.81 12.37
C LEU A 41 -5.93 -13.30 13.80
N GLU A 42 -5.50 -14.16 14.72
CA GLU A 42 -5.21 -13.77 16.10
C GLU A 42 -4.10 -12.71 16.16
N SER A 43 -3.03 -12.86 15.36
CA SER A 43 -1.97 -11.84 15.29
C SER A 43 -2.45 -10.51 14.70
N VAL A 44 -3.42 -10.57 13.78
CA VAL A 44 -4.06 -9.35 13.24
C VAL A 44 -4.92 -8.68 14.30
N ASP A 45 -5.66 -9.47 15.10
CA ASP A 45 -6.50 -8.97 16.19
C ASP A 45 -5.66 -8.33 17.30
N GLU A 46 -4.49 -8.90 17.62
CA GLU A 46 -3.51 -8.33 18.55
C GLU A 46 -2.98 -6.97 18.06
N LEU A 47 -2.54 -6.91 16.80
CA LEU A 47 -2.08 -5.65 16.19
C LEU A 47 -3.21 -4.60 16.16
N ALA A 48 -4.43 -5.01 15.79
CA ALA A 48 -5.59 -4.13 15.77
C ALA A 48 -5.89 -3.55 17.16
N LYS A 49 -5.79 -4.36 18.22
CA LYS A 49 -5.96 -3.90 19.59
C LYS A 49 -4.85 -2.94 20.02
N GLU A 50 -3.60 -3.23 19.68
CA GLU A 50 -2.44 -2.38 20.01
C GLU A 50 -2.54 -1.02 19.32
N ARG A 51 -2.92 -1.00 18.04
CA ARG A 51 -2.96 0.21 17.20
C ARG A 51 -4.31 0.92 17.17
N GLY A 52 -5.30 0.39 17.89
CA GLY A 52 -6.64 0.97 17.99
C GLY A 52 -7.46 0.88 16.71
N TYR A 53 -7.29 -0.18 15.90
CA TYR A 53 -8.11 -0.42 14.71
C TYR A 53 -9.48 -0.96 15.12
N LYS A 54 -10.51 -0.11 15.06
CA LYS A 54 -11.86 -0.42 15.55
C LYS A 54 -12.72 -1.12 14.51
N ASN A 55 -12.43 -0.92 13.23
CA ASN A 55 -13.26 -1.37 12.12
C ASN A 55 -12.45 -2.23 11.14
N ARG A 56 -13.13 -3.20 10.52
CA ARG A 56 -12.57 -4.02 9.43
C ARG A 56 -13.65 -4.50 8.48
N ASP A 57 -13.26 -4.71 7.23
CA ASP A 57 -14.07 -5.43 6.23
C ASP A 57 -13.18 -6.27 5.30
N GLU A 58 -13.79 -7.01 4.38
CA GLU A 58 -13.09 -7.74 3.33
C GLU A 58 -13.50 -7.23 1.95
N ILE A 59 -12.54 -7.12 1.05
CA ILE A 59 -12.73 -6.80 -0.37
C ILE A 59 -12.10 -7.87 -1.24
N VAL A 60 -12.75 -8.20 -2.36
CA VAL A 60 -12.18 -9.02 -3.43
C VAL A 60 -12.06 -8.15 -4.67
N VAL A 61 -10.84 -7.98 -5.17
CA VAL A 61 -10.53 -7.24 -6.39
C VAL A 61 -10.28 -8.27 -7.48
N SER A 62 -11.28 -8.48 -8.34
CA SER A 62 -11.18 -9.34 -9.52
C SER A 62 -12.24 -9.01 -10.55
N PRO A 63 -12.02 -9.31 -11.85
CA PRO A 63 -13.03 -9.14 -12.88
C PRO A 63 -14.33 -9.88 -12.53
N GLN A 64 -14.21 -11.09 -11.99
CA GLN A 64 -15.37 -11.92 -11.65
C GLN A 64 -16.23 -11.32 -10.53
N THR A 65 -15.61 -10.67 -9.53
CA THR A 65 -16.35 -10.10 -8.39
C THR A 65 -16.83 -8.69 -8.66
N MET A 66 -16.04 -7.89 -9.39
CA MET A 66 -16.35 -6.48 -9.65
C MET A 66 -17.11 -6.24 -10.95
N GLY A 67 -17.11 -7.19 -11.90
CA GLY A 67 -17.76 -7.03 -13.20
C GLY A 67 -17.24 -5.82 -13.97
N ASP A 68 -18.15 -5.06 -14.57
CA ASP A 68 -17.81 -3.96 -15.50
C ASP A 68 -17.02 -2.82 -14.84
N VAL A 69 -17.13 -2.63 -13.52
CA VAL A 69 -16.40 -1.57 -12.81
C VAL A 69 -14.95 -1.94 -12.47
N TYR A 70 -14.53 -3.17 -12.76
CA TYR A 70 -13.20 -3.66 -12.43
C TYR A 70 -12.09 -2.79 -13.01
N GLU A 71 -12.11 -2.54 -14.33
CA GLU A 71 -11.04 -1.79 -15.01
C GLU A 71 -10.99 -0.33 -14.55
N GLU A 72 -12.14 0.30 -14.32
CA GLU A 72 -12.21 1.66 -13.76
C GLU A 72 -11.61 1.71 -12.35
N LYS A 73 -11.95 0.73 -11.50
CA LYS A 73 -11.43 0.66 -10.13
C LYS A 73 -9.93 0.39 -10.09
N VAL A 74 -9.44 -0.58 -10.85
CA VAL A 74 -8.00 -0.88 -10.92
C VAL A 74 -7.21 0.33 -11.42
N LYS A 75 -7.74 1.07 -12.40
CA LYS A 75 -7.14 2.33 -12.84
C LYS A 75 -7.08 3.36 -11.70
N SER A 76 -8.19 3.58 -10.99
CA SER A 76 -8.22 4.54 -9.88
C SER A 76 -7.29 4.15 -8.72
N PHE A 77 -7.12 2.85 -8.46
CA PHE A 77 -6.17 2.37 -7.45
C PHE A 77 -4.71 2.56 -7.89
N PHE A 78 -4.46 2.55 -9.20
CA PHE A 78 -3.11 2.70 -9.75
C PHE A 78 -2.69 4.16 -10.02
N ASP A 79 -3.65 5.08 -10.07
CA ASP A 79 -3.35 6.51 -10.01
C ASP A 79 -2.57 6.81 -8.72
N GLU A 80 -1.48 7.57 -8.81
CA GLU A 80 -0.67 7.89 -7.64
C GLU A 80 -1.44 8.82 -6.70
N HIS A 81 -1.61 8.40 -5.45
CA HIS A 81 -2.38 9.11 -4.44
C HIS A 81 -1.81 8.97 -3.03
N LEU A 82 -2.38 9.72 -2.09
CA LEU A 82 -2.18 9.53 -0.66
C LEU A 82 -3.53 9.47 0.07
N HIS A 83 -3.46 9.01 1.32
CA HIS A 83 -4.56 9.10 2.29
C HIS A 83 -4.11 9.90 3.52
N GLU A 84 -5.08 10.55 4.17
CA GLU A 84 -4.86 11.29 5.43
C GLU A 84 -4.81 10.38 6.65
N ASP A 85 -5.26 9.13 6.49
CA ASP A 85 -5.19 8.06 7.48
C ASP A 85 -4.25 6.94 7.00
N GLU A 86 -3.91 6.00 7.89
CA GLU A 86 -3.16 4.80 7.50
C GLU A 86 -3.95 3.94 6.52
N GLU A 87 -3.28 3.44 5.48
CA GLU A 87 -3.81 2.39 4.62
C GLU A 87 -3.30 1.02 5.09
N ILE A 88 -4.18 0.26 5.75
CA ILE A 88 -3.87 -1.07 6.28
C ILE A 88 -4.52 -2.14 5.42
N ARG A 89 -3.72 -3.11 4.96
CA ARG A 89 -4.17 -4.21 4.09
C ARG A 89 -3.55 -5.52 4.53
N TYR A 90 -4.39 -6.52 4.78
CA TYR A 90 -3.99 -7.88 5.10
C TYR A 90 -4.50 -8.84 4.04
N ILE A 91 -3.59 -9.49 3.32
CA ILE A 91 -3.96 -10.34 2.18
C ILE A 91 -4.47 -11.70 2.69
N ARG A 92 -5.70 -12.03 2.32
CA ARG A 92 -6.38 -13.27 2.71
C ARG A 92 -6.28 -14.35 1.63
N ASP A 93 -6.19 -13.93 0.36
CA ASP A 93 -6.00 -14.81 -0.79
C ASP A 93 -5.49 -14.01 -2.00
N GLY A 94 -4.92 -14.69 -2.99
CA GLY A 94 -4.33 -14.07 -4.17
C GLY A 94 -3.07 -13.25 -3.87
N GLU A 95 -2.77 -12.30 -4.75
CA GLU A 95 -1.59 -11.43 -4.62
C GLU A 95 -1.76 -10.09 -5.35
N GLY A 96 -0.94 -9.12 -4.98
CA GLY A 96 -0.95 -7.80 -5.60
C GLY A 96 0.30 -6.99 -5.26
N TYR A 97 0.38 -5.83 -5.89
CA TYR A 97 1.50 -4.89 -5.77
C TYR A 97 1.03 -3.59 -5.14
N PHE A 98 1.73 -3.20 -4.08
CA PHE A 98 1.72 -1.82 -3.60
C PHE A 98 3.01 -1.15 -4.07
N ASP A 99 2.88 -0.07 -4.82
CA ASP A 99 4.03 0.77 -5.16
C ASP A 99 4.03 1.99 -4.24
N VAL A 100 5.19 2.31 -3.65
CA VAL A 100 5.37 3.47 -2.76
C VAL A 100 6.55 4.31 -3.24
N ARG A 101 6.51 5.63 -2.99
CA ARG A 101 7.64 6.51 -3.25
C ARG A 101 8.73 6.34 -2.20
N GLY A 102 9.95 6.09 -2.65
CA GLY A 102 11.17 6.09 -1.84
C GLY A 102 11.62 7.50 -1.44
N GLN A 103 12.75 7.60 -0.75
CA GLN A 103 13.28 8.88 -0.26
C GLN A 103 13.63 9.86 -1.39
N GLU A 104 14.13 9.34 -2.51
CA GLU A 104 14.43 10.11 -3.72
C GLU A 104 13.26 10.15 -4.71
N ASP A 105 12.04 9.88 -4.23
CA ASP A 105 10.82 9.88 -5.03
C ASP A 105 10.82 8.83 -6.16
N GLU A 106 11.68 7.81 -6.08
CA GLU A 106 11.67 6.63 -6.95
C GLU A 106 10.57 5.62 -6.54
N TRP A 107 10.05 4.84 -7.48
CA TRP A 107 9.07 3.79 -7.17
C TRP A 107 9.72 2.54 -6.56
N VAL A 108 9.20 2.10 -5.42
CA VAL A 108 9.45 0.78 -4.82
C VAL A 108 8.19 -0.05 -4.98
N ARG A 109 8.30 -1.22 -5.61
CA ARG A 109 7.22 -2.20 -5.73
C ARG A 109 7.31 -3.23 -4.61
N ILE A 110 6.19 -3.46 -3.95
CA ILE A 110 6.04 -4.41 -2.84
C ILE A 110 5.00 -5.44 -3.25
N LYS A 111 5.46 -6.67 -3.51
CA LYS A 111 4.58 -7.82 -3.76
C LYS A 111 4.11 -8.40 -2.44
N LEU A 112 2.80 -8.38 -2.22
CA LEU A 112 2.15 -9.02 -1.08
C LEU A 112 1.36 -10.23 -1.54
N VAL A 113 1.46 -11.31 -0.78
CA VAL A 113 0.73 -12.56 -0.98
C VAL A 113 -0.07 -12.88 0.29
N LYS A 114 -0.87 -13.94 0.25
CA LYS A 114 -1.60 -14.42 1.43
C LYS A 114 -0.75 -14.40 2.71
N ASP A 115 -1.39 -13.95 3.79
CA ASP A 115 -0.85 -13.81 5.14
C ASP A 115 0.15 -12.65 5.32
N ASP A 116 0.41 -11.85 4.28
CA ASP A 116 1.13 -10.59 4.39
C ASP A 116 0.19 -9.43 4.82
N LEU A 117 0.61 -8.65 5.80
CA LEU A 117 -0.01 -7.39 6.22
C LEU A 117 0.94 -6.23 5.95
N ILE A 118 0.42 -5.15 5.35
CA ILE A 118 1.13 -3.88 5.17
C ILE A 118 0.37 -2.74 5.84
N ILE A 119 1.12 -1.78 6.39
CA ILE A 119 0.60 -0.48 6.83
C ILE A 119 1.36 0.59 6.07
N LEU A 120 0.64 1.37 5.27
CA LEU A 120 1.14 2.57 4.64
C LEU A 120 0.80 3.77 5.54
N PRO A 121 1.79 4.61 5.92
CA PRO A 121 1.52 5.74 6.80
C PRO A 121 0.72 6.82 6.06
N ALA A 122 -0.12 7.56 6.80
CA ALA A 122 -0.78 8.75 6.29
C ALA A 122 0.23 9.69 5.59
N GLY A 123 -0.14 10.22 4.41
CA GLY A 123 0.68 11.15 3.64
C GLY A 123 1.76 10.53 2.74
N ILE A 124 1.93 9.20 2.71
CA ILE A 124 2.81 8.56 1.73
C ILE A 124 2.14 8.51 0.35
N TYR A 125 2.88 8.86 -0.69
CA TYR A 125 2.43 8.61 -2.05
C TYR A 125 2.59 7.13 -2.40
N HIS A 126 1.49 6.55 -2.86
CA HIS A 126 1.41 5.14 -3.19
C HIS A 126 0.36 4.89 -4.28
N ARG A 127 0.32 3.64 -4.74
CA ARG A 127 -0.69 3.11 -5.65
C ARG A 127 -0.76 1.59 -5.51
N PHE A 128 -1.85 1.00 -5.98
CA PHE A 128 -2.10 -0.43 -5.92
C PHE A 128 -2.47 -0.99 -7.30
N THR A 129 -2.02 -2.20 -7.59
CA THR A 129 -2.53 -3.01 -8.70
C THR A 129 -2.49 -4.50 -8.37
N THR A 130 -3.39 -5.28 -8.98
CA THR A 130 -3.28 -6.74 -8.98
C THR A 130 -2.05 -7.18 -9.78
N ASP A 131 -1.70 -8.45 -9.69
CA ASP A 131 -0.81 -9.08 -10.66
C ASP A 131 -1.58 -9.48 -11.95
N ASP A 132 -0.90 -10.23 -12.82
CA ASP A 132 -1.44 -10.77 -14.08
C ASP A 132 -2.57 -11.80 -13.87
N LYS A 133 -2.72 -12.35 -12.66
CA LYS A 133 -3.84 -13.23 -12.29
C LYS A 133 -5.11 -12.45 -11.95
N ASN A 134 -5.03 -11.13 -11.81
CA ASN A 134 -6.20 -10.26 -11.62
C ASN A 134 -7.07 -10.67 -10.43
N TYR A 135 -6.45 -11.14 -9.35
CA TYR A 135 -7.17 -11.60 -8.17
C TYR A 135 -6.42 -11.30 -6.87
N VAL A 136 -7.06 -10.53 -5.99
CA VAL A 136 -6.66 -10.43 -4.58
C VAL A 136 -7.90 -10.36 -3.70
N LYS A 137 -7.83 -11.03 -2.54
CA LYS A 137 -8.76 -10.85 -1.43
C LYS A 137 -7.99 -10.23 -0.27
N ALA A 138 -8.44 -9.07 0.21
CA ALA A 138 -7.80 -8.35 1.30
C ALA A 138 -8.80 -8.02 2.41
N MET A 139 -8.36 -8.16 3.65
CA MET A 139 -8.99 -7.52 4.80
C MET A 139 -8.43 -6.11 4.92
N ARG A 140 -9.32 -5.14 5.10
CA ARG A 140 -8.98 -3.73 5.32
C ARG A 140 -9.26 -3.40 6.78
N LEU A 141 -8.36 -2.66 7.43
CA LEU A 141 -8.49 -2.24 8.83
C LEU A 141 -8.45 -0.72 8.94
N PHE A 142 -9.15 -0.15 9.93
CA PHE A 142 -9.23 1.30 10.13
C PHE A 142 -9.24 1.66 11.61
N GLN A 143 -8.64 2.80 11.94
CA GLN A 143 -8.72 3.39 13.28
C GLN A 143 -10.12 3.90 13.60
N GLU A 144 -10.78 4.56 12.64
CA GLU A 144 -12.13 5.12 12.77
C GLU A 144 -13.01 4.68 11.59
N GLU A 145 -14.15 5.34 11.36
CA GLU A 145 -14.95 5.14 10.15
C GLU A 145 -14.11 5.47 8.90
N PRO A 146 -14.11 4.61 7.87
CA PRO A 146 -13.15 4.72 6.80
C PRO A 146 -13.43 5.94 5.90
N LYS A 147 -12.41 6.79 5.73
CA LYS A 147 -12.37 7.82 4.70
C LYS A 147 -11.66 7.28 3.48
N TRP A 148 -12.45 6.88 2.48
CA TRP A 148 -11.97 6.22 1.28
C TRP A 148 -11.39 7.13 0.22
N THR A 149 -11.50 8.45 0.38
CA THR A 149 -11.17 9.40 -0.69
C THR A 149 -9.66 9.43 -0.93
N PRO A 150 -9.16 8.96 -2.09
CA PRO A 150 -7.77 9.16 -2.45
C PRO A 150 -7.55 10.63 -2.79
N LEU A 151 -6.42 11.18 -2.36
CA LEU A 151 -5.94 12.48 -2.81
C LEU A 151 -4.86 12.26 -3.85
N ASN A 152 -5.23 12.36 -5.13
CA ASN A 152 -4.31 12.15 -6.24
C ASN A 152 -3.18 13.19 -6.20
N ARG A 153 -1.95 12.74 -6.48
CA ARG A 153 -0.75 13.58 -6.41
C ARG A 153 -0.88 14.83 -7.29
N GLY A 154 -0.55 15.98 -6.70
CA GLY A 154 -0.54 17.28 -7.36
C GLY A 154 -0.09 18.39 -6.41
N PRO A 155 0.13 19.62 -6.89
CA PRO A 155 0.68 20.72 -6.08
C PRO A 155 -0.12 21.00 -4.80
N ASP A 156 -1.46 20.94 -4.88
CA ASP A 156 -2.32 21.19 -3.72
C ASP A 156 -2.20 20.06 -2.66
N VAL A 157 -1.98 18.83 -3.12
CA VAL A 157 -1.83 17.66 -2.24
C VAL A 157 -0.42 17.61 -1.64
N ASP A 158 0.59 18.16 -2.32
CA ASP A 158 1.92 18.32 -1.75
C ASP A 158 1.92 19.26 -0.52
N GLU A 159 1.02 20.24 -0.46
CA GLU A 159 0.83 21.12 0.72
C GLU A 159 -0.06 20.53 1.81
N ASN A 160 -0.67 19.34 1.59
CA ASN A 160 -1.52 18.69 2.58
C ASN A 160 -0.80 18.50 3.94
N THR A 161 -1.49 18.76 5.04
CA THR A 161 -0.91 18.72 6.39
C THR A 161 -0.37 17.34 6.78
N HIS A 162 -1.04 16.26 6.36
CA HIS A 162 -0.61 14.88 6.58
C HIS A 162 0.63 14.55 5.75
N ARG A 163 0.67 15.01 4.50
CA ARG A 163 1.87 14.91 3.64
C ARG A 163 3.07 15.61 4.26
N GLN A 164 2.89 16.86 4.71
CA GLN A 164 3.94 17.62 5.37
C GLN A 164 4.42 16.97 6.68
N SER A 165 3.50 16.36 7.44
CA SER A 165 3.85 15.60 8.65
C SER A 165 4.65 14.34 8.35
N TYR A 166 4.25 13.59 7.31
CA TYR A 166 4.98 12.43 6.82
C TYR A 166 6.41 12.80 6.42
N LEU A 167 6.59 13.84 5.61
CA LEU A 167 7.92 14.29 5.16
C LEU A 167 8.83 14.66 6.32
N ARG A 168 8.34 15.40 7.32
CA ARG A 168 9.11 15.71 8.54
C ARG A 168 9.54 14.44 9.30
N THR A 169 8.65 13.45 9.39
CA THR A 169 8.91 12.19 10.10
C THR A 169 10.00 11.37 9.41
N VAL A 170 9.95 11.26 8.08
CA VAL A 170 10.93 10.48 7.31
C VAL A 170 12.27 11.21 7.23
N GLN A 171 12.29 12.54 7.10
CA GLN A 171 13.53 13.33 7.16
C GLN A 171 14.26 13.16 8.49
N ASN A 172 13.55 13.18 9.62
CA ASN A 172 14.15 12.99 10.94
C ASN A 172 14.78 11.60 11.11
N LYS A 173 14.24 10.57 10.45
CA LYS A 173 14.79 9.21 10.47
C LYS A 173 16.03 9.04 9.59
N ALA A 174 16.18 9.83 8.52
CA ALA A 174 17.36 9.77 7.66
C ALA A 174 18.60 10.43 8.28
N VAL A 175 18.41 11.28 9.30
CA VAL A 175 19.47 12.03 9.99
C VAL A 175 19.88 11.37 11.32
N ALA A 176 19.13 10.35 11.78
CA ALA A 176 19.38 9.61 13.01
C ALA A 176 20.16 8.32 12.76
#